data_AF-A0A3R6LU90-F1
#
_entry.id   AF-A0A3R6LU90-F1
#
_cell.length_a   1.000
_cell.length_b   1.000
_cell.length_c   1.000
_cell.angle_alpha   90.00
_cell.angle_beta   90.00
_cell.angle_gamma   90.00
#
_symmetry.space_group_name_H-M   'P 1'
#
loop_
_entity.id
_entity.type
_entity.pdbx_description
1 polymer ?
#
loop_
_entity_poly.entity_id
_entity_poly.type
_entity_poly.pdbx_seq_one_letter_code
_entity_poly.pdbx_strand_id
1 'polypeptide(L)'
;MTAMELELKKSKLQKAISMLDSEEDVNRVEKYLHRMVRREQPPCQYTIEELKKHLEEAEEDFRMGRYYTSDELRKRHPLCK
;
A
#
# COMPACT_ATOMS: atom_id res chain seq x y z
N MET A 1 -23.12 -14.72 -7.73
CA MET A 1 -23.81 -13.44 -7.46
C MET A 1 -24.42 -12.98 -8.77
N THR A 2 -25.73 -12.76 -8.80
CA THR A 2 -26.41 -12.27 -10.01
C THR A 2 -26.21 -10.76 -10.17
N ALA A 3 -26.43 -10.23 -11.38
CA ALA A 3 -26.38 -8.78 -11.61
C ALA A 3 -27.36 -8.02 -10.71
N MET A 4 -28.55 -8.58 -10.49
CA MET A 4 -29.58 -8.02 -9.62
C MET A 4 -29.15 -7.98 -8.15
N GLU A 5 -28.51 -9.04 -7.64
CA GLU A 5 -27.97 -9.07 -6.28
C GLU A 5 -26.87 -8.01 -6.08
N LEU A 6 -26.06 -7.75 -7.11
CA LEU A 6 -25.00 -6.75 -7.07
C LEU A 6 -25.56 -5.33 -7.00
N GLU A 7 -26.55 -5.00 -7.85
CA GLU A 7 -27.21 -3.70 -7.83
C GLU A 7 -27.92 -3.43 -6.50
N LEU A 8 -28.58 -4.44 -5.93
CA LEU A 8 -29.18 -4.33 -4.60
C LEU A 8 -28.13 -3.99 -3.52
N LYS A 9 -26.95 -4.62 -3.58
CA LYS A 9 -25.85 -4.32 -2.64
C LYS A 9 -25.31 -2.90 -2.82
N LYS A 10 -25.17 -2.41 -4.05
CA LYS A 10 -24.74 -1.03 -4.33
C LYS A 10 -25.73 -0.01 -3.77
N SER A 11 -27.03 -0.23 -3.96
CA SER A 11 -28.09 0.65 -3.42
C SER A 11 -28.06 0.71 -1.88
N LYS A 12 -27.89 -0.44 -1.21
CA LYS A 12 -27.73 -0.48 0.26
C LYS A 12 -26.51 0.32 0.73
N LEU A 13 -25.39 0.23 0.01
CA LEU A 13 -24.17 0.98 0.33
C LEU A 13 -24.35 2.48 0.15
N GLN A 14 -25.01 2.93 -0.93
CA GLN A 14 -25.33 4.34 -1.14
C GLN A 14 -26.15 4.91 0.02
N LYS A 15 -27.15 4.16 0.49
CA LYS A 15 -27.94 4.54 1.65
C LYS A 15 -27.10 4.64 2.93
N ALA A 16 -26.18 3.70 3.15
CA ALA A 16 -25.26 3.74 4.29
C ALA A 16 -24.36 4.99 4.27
N ILE A 17 -23.81 5.34 3.10
CA ILE A 17 -22.96 6.52 2.93
C ILE A 17 -23.77 7.81 3.17
N SER A 18 -25.03 7.86 2.74
CA SER A 18 -25.89 9.03 2.95
C SER A 18 -26.24 9.33 4.41
N MET A 19 -26.01 8.37 5.33
CA MET A 19 -26.22 8.56 6.77
C MET A 19 -24.97 9.09 7.49
N LEU A 20 -23.86 9.31 6.78
CA LEU A 20 -22.65 9.88 7.36
C LEU A 20 -22.76 11.41 7.37
N ASP A 21 -22.71 11.99 8.57
CA ASP A 21 -22.74 13.45 8.76
C ASP A 21 -21.34 14.05 9.00
N SER A 22 -20.31 13.20 9.07
CA SER A 22 -18.91 13.60 9.27
C SER A 22 -18.18 13.64 7.94
N GLU A 23 -17.68 14.82 7.57
CA GLU A 23 -16.83 15.01 6.39
C GLU A 23 -15.57 14.12 6.45
N GLU A 24 -15.00 13.91 7.64
CA GLU A 24 -13.85 13.03 7.84
C GLU A 24 -14.18 11.57 7.48
N ASP A 25 -15.34 11.08 7.92
CA ASP A 25 -15.77 9.70 7.65
C ASP A 25 -16.11 9.50 6.16
N VAL A 26 -16.79 10.48 5.55
CA VAL A 26 -17.07 10.46 4.10
C VAL A 26 -15.77 10.40 3.30
N ASN A 27 -14.79 11.25 3.63
CA ASN A 27 -13.47 11.26 3.00
C ASN A 27 -12.71 9.94 3.19
N ARG A 28 -12.84 9.30 4.35
CA ARG A 28 -12.23 8.00 4.63
C ARG A 28 -12.82 6.89 3.76
N VAL A 29 -14.14 6.87 3.62
CA VAL A 29 -14.85 5.92 2.75
C VAL A 29 -14.46 6.13 1.29
N GLU A 30 -14.44 7.38 0.83
CA GLU A 30 -14.04 7.73 -0.54
C GLU A 30 -12.62 7.24 -0.88
N LYS A 31 -11.65 7.50 0.01
CA LYS A 31 -10.26 7.03 -0.15
C LYS A 31 -10.18 5.51 -0.25
N TYR A 32 -10.94 4.80 0.58
CA TYR A 32 -10.96 3.34 0.57
C TYR A 32 -11.53 2.80 -0.74
N LEU A 33 -12.66 3.33 -1.21
CA LEU A 33 -13.26 2.97 -2.49
C LEU A 33 -12.30 3.24 -3.66
N HIS A 34 -11.64 4.40 -3.68
CA HIS A 34 -10.64 4.73 -4.70
C HIS A 34 -9.48 3.73 -4.72
N ARG A 35 -8.96 3.31 -3.56
CA ARG A 35 -7.91 2.27 -3.48
C ARG A 35 -8.37 0.93 -4.05
N MET A 36 -9.62 0.54 -3.77
CA MET A 36 -10.18 -0.71 -4.28
C MET A 36 -10.35 -0.70 -5.79
N VAL A 37 -10.70 0.44 -6.40
CA VAL A 37 -10.86 0.57 -7.85
C VAL A 37 -9.50 0.68 -8.54
N ARG A 38 -8.55 1.41 -7.96
CA ARG A 38 -7.26 1.66 -8.61
C ARG A 38 -6.38 0.42 -8.70
N ARG A 39 -6.55 -0.61 -7.86
CA ARG A 39 -5.82 -1.90 -7.87
C ARG A 39 -4.38 -1.83 -8.43
N GLU A 40 -3.64 -0.77 -8.14
CA GLU A 40 -2.22 -0.76 -8.37
C GLU A 40 -1.69 -1.65 -7.26
N GLN A 41 -1.17 -2.82 -7.62
CA GLN A 41 -0.39 -3.59 -6.66
C GLN A 41 0.67 -2.62 -6.15
N PRO A 42 0.72 -2.32 -4.83
CA PRO A 42 1.76 -1.47 -4.31
C PRO A 42 3.11 -2.07 -4.74
N PRO A 43 4.08 -1.23 -5.15
CA PRO A 43 5.38 -1.73 -5.56
C PRO A 43 6.00 -2.56 -4.45
N CYS A 44 6.69 -3.64 -4.82
CA CYS A 44 7.36 -4.56 -3.90
C CYS A 44 6.40 -5.28 -2.94
N GLN A 45 5.45 -6.05 -3.49
CA GLN A 45 4.69 -7.00 -2.70
C GLN A 45 5.55 -8.23 -2.41
N TYR A 46 5.91 -8.42 -1.15
CA TYR A 46 6.52 -9.65 -0.66
C TYR A 46 5.45 -10.50 0.03
N THR A 47 5.52 -11.81 -0.17
CA THR A 47 4.92 -12.78 0.75
C THR A 47 5.54 -12.65 2.14
N ILE A 48 4.90 -13.22 3.15
CA ILE A 48 5.44 -13.20 4.52
C ILE A 48 6.80 -13.91 4.56
N GLU A 49 6.95 -14.98 3.79
CA GLU A 49 8.16 -15.77 3.67
C GLU A 49 9.29 -14.98 2.99
N GLU A 50 9.00 -14.31 1.88
CA GLU A 50 9.97 -13.43 1.20
C GLU A 50 10.41 -12.26 2.08
N LEU A 51 9.46 -11.65 2.81
CA LEU A 51 9.77 -10.57 3.72
C LEU A 51 10.72 -11.03 4.84
N LYS A 52 10.46 -12.21 5.43
CA LYS A 52 11.35 -12.79 6.46
C LYS A 52 12.75 -13.03 5.91
N LYS A 53 12.85 -13.61 4.71
CA LYS A 53 14.13 -13.85 4.05
C LYS A 53 14.93 -12.56 3.82
N HIS A 54 14.27 -11.51 3.34
CA HIS A 54 14.92 -10.22 3.12
C HIS A 54 15.39 -9.54 4.41
N LEU A 55 14.63 -9.69 5.50
CA LEU A 55 15.06 -9.18 6.81
C LEU A 55 16.29 -9.93 7.32
N GLU A 56 16.31 -11.26 7.20
CA GLU A 56 17.47 -12.08 7.58
C GLU A 56 18.72 -11.71 6.77
N GLU A 57 18.58 -11.54 5.45
CA GLU A 57 19.65 -11.09 4.55
C GLU A 57 20.20 -9.72 4.96
N ALA A 58 19.31 -8.75 5.25
CA ALA A 58 19.70 -7.42 5.67
C ALA A 58 20.44 -7.40 7.02
N GLU A 59 20.02 -8.23 7.98
CA GLU A 59 20.70 -8.38 9.27
C GLU A 59 22.08 -9.04 9.12
N GLU A 60 22.21 -10.02 8.22
CA GLU A 60 23.50 -10.62 7.90
C GLU A 60 24.44 -9.64 7.21
N ASP A 61 23.95 -8.89 6.22
CA ASP A 61 24.74 -7.85 5.55
C ASP A 61 25.20 -6.77 6.53
N PHE A 62 24.36 -6.37 7.50
CA PHE A 62 24.78 -5.46 8.57
C PHE A 62 25.90 -6.06 9.43
N ARG A 63 25.75 -7.30 9.89
CA ARG A 63 26.78 -8.01 10.69
C ARG A 63 28.10 -8.18 9.94
N MET A 64 28.03 -8.40 8.63
CA MET A 64 29.17 -8.59 7.75
C MET A 64 29.76 -7.26 7.24
N GLY A 65 29.19 -6.11 7.63
CA GLY A 65 29.65 -4.79 7.17
C GLY A 65 29.39 -4.51 5.69
N ARG A 66 28.46 -5.23 5.06
CA ARG A 66 28.06 -5.11 3.65
C ARG A 66 26.95 -4.06 3.48
N TYR A 67 27.19 -2.86 3.97
CA TYR A 67 26.27 -1.74 3.80
C TYR A 67 27.01 -0.52 3.27
N TYR A 68 26.24 0.43 2.72
CA TYR A 68 26.73 1.75 2.37
C TYR A 68 25.97 2.78 3.16
N THR A 69 26.70 3.75 3.71
CA THR A 69 26.10 4.97 4.24
C THR A 69 25.56 5.82 3.10
N SER A 70 24.58 6.68 3.40
CA SER A 70 24.01 7.61 2.43
C SER A 70 25.06 8.47 1.73
N ASP A 71 26.12 8.86 2.43
CA ASP A 71 27.20 9.68 1.88
C ASP A 71 28.10 8.90 0.92
N GLU A 72 28.41 7.64 1.23
CA GLU A 72 29.15 6.75 0.32
C GLU A 72 28.37 6.49 -0.96
N LEU A 73 27.05 6.29 -0.82
CA LEU A 73 26.16 6.02 -1.94
C LEU A 73 26.05 7.25 -2.86
N ARG A 74 25.94 8.46 -2.29
CA ARG A 74 25.95 9.73 -3.05
C ARG A 74 27.28 10.02 -3.73
N LYS A 75 28.42 9.61 -3.16
CA LYS A 75 29.73 9.74 -3.81
C LYS A 75 29.83 8.84 -5.05
N ARG A 76 29.26 7.64 -5.00
CA ARG A 76 29.24 6.67 -6.11
C ARG A 76 28.19 7.00 -7.17
N HIS A 77 27.02 7.46 -6.73
CA HIS A 77 25.88 7.82 -7.56
C HIS A 77 25.44 9.25 -7.23
N PRO A 78 26.18 10.26 -7.72
CA PRO A 78 25.78 11.64 -7.53
C PRO A 78 24.40 11.85 -8.17
N LEU A 79 23.49 12.47 -7.43
CA LEU A 79 22.18 12.85 -7.96
C LEU A 79 22.41 13.72 -9.21
N CYS A 80 21.72 13.41 -10.30
CA CYS A 80 21.77 14.24 -11.52
C CYS A 80 21.49 15.70 -11.15
N LYS A 81 22.29 16.61 -11.70
CA LYS A 81 22.08 18.06 -11.56
C LYS A 81 20.83 18.51 -12.28
#